data_AF-A0A257K768-F1
#
_entry.id   AF-A0A257K768-F1
#
_cell.length_a   1.000
_cell.length_b   1.000
_cell.length_c   1.000
_cell.angle_alpha   90.00
_cell.angle_beta   90.00
_cell.angle_gamma   90.00
#
_symmetry.space_group_name_H-M   'P 1'
#
loop_
_entity.id
_entity.type
_entity.pdbx_description
1 polymer ?
#
loop_
_entity_poly.entity_id
_entity_poly.type
_entity_poly.pdbx_seq_one_letter_code
_entity_poly.pdbx_strand_id
1 'polypeptide(L)'
;MIIHTDTHIWYAIKEGKHQELFDLGVRPNYLNYFEINSSLKMIHDLDKLKVATINLIKFLDVAIKYTPFEFLIKESKNIDVANAYREDLFNSYESLGENIEIFKYIKTIDPDILKKFILEDRNTFIETAKTFSIFLNGLKNEKKTIPVQFFYHMFDIACKKDCKYPLPIEFYDKELFIKVLSEYTNDFILGNKKTVKKNDWIDLLNMAYVDKGDLYWVKETQWLEYIDRANLKHYLFDGDKYLIEGY
;
A
#
# COMPACT_ATOMS: atom_id res chain seq x y z
N MET A 1 -0.30 11.25 -15.35
CA MET A 1 0.41 11.43 -14.08
C MET A 1 -0.59 11.20 -12.98
N ILE A 2 -0.38 10.15 -12.21
CA ILE A 2 -1.14 9.81 -11.00
C ILE A 2 -0.23 10.09 -9.79
N ILE A 3 -0.82 10.52 -8.69
CA ILE A 3 -0.14 10.65 -7.40
C ILE A 3 -0.66 9.53 -6.51
N HIS A 4 0.20 8.54 -6.26
CA HIS A 4 -0.05 7.45 -5.33
C HIS A 4 0.34 7.89 -3.92
N THR A 5 -0.33 7.36 -2.91
CA THR A 5 -0.16 7.84 -1.54
C THR A 5 0.14 6.72 -0.57
N ASP A 6 1.03 7.02 0.37
CA ASP A 6 1.18 6.21 1.57
C ASP A 6 -0.11 6.22 2.41
N THR A 7 -0.38 5.13 3.11
CA THR A 7 -1.60 5.02 3.94
C THR A 7 -1.65 6.10 5.02
N HIS A 8 -0.50 6.53 5.56
CA HIS A 8 -0.48 7.56 6.58
C HIS A 8 -1.00 8.93 6.11
N ILE A 9 -0.88 9.23 4.82
CA ILE A 9 -1.36 10.50 4.23
C ILE A 9 -2.87 10.67 4.44
N TRP A 10 -3.64 9.58 4.32
CA TRP A 10 -5.10 9.61 4.39
C TRP A 10 -5.63 10.03 5.76
N TYR A 11 -4.88 9.82 6.84
CA TYR A 11 -5.26 10.27 8.17
C TYR A 11 -5.17 11.80 8.36
N ALA A 12 -4.55 12.52 7.42
CA ALA A 12 -4.14 13.90 7.62
C ALA A 12 -4.58 14.88 6.54
N ILE A 13 -5.29 14.44 5.50
CA ILE A 13 -5.79 15.35 4.46
C ILE A 13 -6.77 16.37 5.08
N LYS A 14 -6.52 17.66 4.81
CA LYS A 14 -7.36 18.78 5.24
C LYS A 14 -8.76 18.71 4.63
N GLU A 15 -9.78 19.02 5.43
CA GLU A 15 -11.14 19.18 4.91
C GLU A 15 -11.18 20.30 3.85
N GLY A 16 -11.93 20.07 2.77
CA GLY A 16 -12.07 21.01 1.65
C GLY A 16 -10.91 20.96 0.63
N LYS A 17 -9.90 20.10 0.81
CA LYS A 17 -8.81 19.92 -0.16
C LYS A 17 -9.03 18.78 -1.16
N HIS A 18 -10.10 18.00 -1.00
CA HIS A 18 -10.38 16.82 -1.80
C HIS A 18 -10.46 17.09 -3.30
N GLN A 19 -11.18 18.14 -3.72
CA GLN A 19 -11.29 18.47 -5.15
C GLN A 19 -9.94 18.88 -5.76
N GLU A 20 -9.16 19.69 -5.04
CA GLU A 20 -7.83 20.12 -5.51
C GLU A 20 -6.89 18.92 -5.67
N LEU A 21 -6.90 17.99 -4.71
CA LEU A 21 -6.13 16.74 -4.77
C LEU A 21 -6.63 15.82 -5.89
N PHE A 22 -7.95 15.77 -6.12
CA PHE A 22 -8.55 15.01 -7.22
C PHE A 22 -8.05 15.51 -8.58
N ASP A 23 -8.07 16.83 -8.77
CA ASP A 23 -7.65 17.52 -9.99
C ASP A 23 -6.14 17.35 -10.24
N LEU A 24 -5.34 17.28 -9.18
CA LEU A 24 -3.91 16.96 -9.24
C LEU A 24 -3.61 15.51 -9.61
N GLY A 25 -4.61 14.63 -9.59
CA GLY A 25 -4.45 13.22 -9.92
C GLY A 25 -4.11 12.34 -8.72
N VAL A 26 -4.43 12.73 -7.49
CA VAL A 26 -4.29 11.85 -6.31
C VAL A 26 -5.28 10.70 -6.39
N ARG A 27 -4.78 9.47 -6.26
CA ARG A 27 -5.58 8.25 -6.34
C ARG A 27 -5.20 7.30 -5.20
N PRO A 28 -6.14 6.92 -4.31
CA PRO A 28 -5.91 5.83 -3.38
C PRO A 28 -5.82 4.51 -4.14
N ASN A 29 -5.14 3.54 -3.55
CA ASN A 29 -5.10 2.17 -4.04
C ASN A 29 -5.65 1.19 -3.01
N TYR A 30 -5.83 -0.07 -3.43
CA TYR A 30 -6.35 -1.16 -2.59
C TYR A 30 -5.66 -1.24 -1.22
N LEU A 31 -4.34 -1.05 -1.13
CA LEU A 31 -3.63 -1.13 0.15
C LEU A 31 -4.07 -0.04 1.11
N ASN A 32 -4.37 1.17 0.64
CA ASN A 32 -4.88 2.22 1.52
C ASN A 32 -6.22 1.82 2.15
N TYR A 33 -7.15 1.31 1.34
CA TYR A 33 -8.45 0.82 1.82
C TYR A 33 -8.29 -0.37 2.77
N PHE A 34 -7.44 -1.32 2.39
CA PHE A 34 -7.17 -2.53 3.17
C PHE A 34 -6.50 -2.22 4.51
N GLU A 35 -5.49 -1.34 4.55
CA GLU A 35 -4.79 -0.99 5.79
C GLU A 35 -5.67 -0.20 6.73
N ILE A 36 -6.42 0.79 6.23
CA ILE A 36 -7.35 1.56 7.06
C ILE A 36 -8.46 0.67 7.61
N ASN A 37 -9.01 -0.22 6.80
CA ASN A 37 -9.96 -1.21 7.28
C ASN A 37 -9.27 -2.10 8.34
N SER A 38 -8.10 -2.68 8.05
CA SER A 38 -7.46 -3.69 8.89
C SER A 38 -6.58 -3.20 10.06
N SER A 39 -6.55 -1.89 10.33
CA SER A 39 -5.67 -1.29 11.34
C SER A 39 -6.23 -1.44 12.76
N LEU A 40 -5.99 -2.60 13.36
CA LEU A 40 -6.33 -2.86 14.78
C LEU A 40 -5.68 -1.86 15.75
N LYS A 41 -4.56 -1.22 15.36
CA LYS A 41 -3.89 -0.21 16.18
C LYS A 41 -4.69 1.10 16.28
N MET A 42 -5.45 1.43 15.24
CA MET A 42 -6.24 2.66 15.16
C MET A 42 -7.61 2.54 15.83
N ILE A 43 -7.95 1.37 16.37
CA ILE A 43 -9.15 1.18 17.23
C ILE A 43 -9.10 2.12 18.45
N HIS A 44 -7.91 2.49 18.92
CA HIS A 44 -7.74 3.41 20.04
C HIS A 44 -7.75 4.90 19.63
N ASP A 45 -7.78 5.21 18.34
CA ASP A 45 -7.81 6.57 17.78
C ASP A 45 -8.89 6.65 16.69
N LEU A 46 -10.14 6.49 17.12
CA LEU A 46 -11.32 6.40 16.25
C LEU A 46 -11.54 7.66 15.41
N ASP A 47 -11.13 8.83 15.92
CA ASP A 47 -11.26 10.09 15.19
C ASP A 47 -10.32 10.12 13.97
N LYS A 48 -9.06 9.69 14.13
CA LYS A 48 -8.15 9.54 12.98
C LYS A 48 -8.65 8.50 12.00
N LEU A 49 -9.11 7.35 12.50
CA LEU A 49 -9.66 6.30 11.64
C LEU A 49 -10.83 6.83 10.81
N LYS A 50 -11.74 7.57 11.44
CA LYS A 50 -12.89 8.21 10.79
C LYS A 50 -12.47 9.24 9.74
N VAL A 51 -11.50 10.10 10.03
CA VAL A 51 -10.95 11.05 9.06
C VAL A 51 -10.41 10.31 7.84
N ALA A 52 -9.62 9.27 8.04
CA ALA A 52 -9.06 8.48 6.96
C ALA A 52 -10.14 7.77 6.12
N THR A 53 -11.12 7.14 6.76
CA THR A 53 -12.26 6.51 6.08
C THR A 53 -13.05 7.53 5.25
N ILE A 54 -13.37 8.70 5.80
CA ILE A 54 -14.08 9.77 5.08
C ILE A 54 -13.26 10.24 3.87
N ASN A 55 -11.96 10.43 4.05
CA ASN A 55 -11.07 10.82 2.97
C ASN A 55 -11.06 9.76 1.87
N LEU A 56 -10.93 8.48 2.19
CA LEU A 56 -10.95 7.39 1.21
C LEU A 56 -12.29 7.25 0.47
N ILE A 57 -13.42 7.40 1.16
CA ILE A 57 -14.75 7.36 0.53
C ILE A 57 -14.86 8.46 -0.55
N LYS A 58 -14.37 9.67 -0.27
CA LYS A 58 -14.43 10.79 -1.23
C LYS A 58 -13.63 10.55 -2.52
N PHE A 59 -12.73 9.57 -2.54
CA PHE A 59 -11.92 9.21 -3.71
C PHE A 59 -12.26 7.83 -4.30
N LEU A 60 -13.33 7.20 -3.84
CA LEU A 60 -13.70 5.82 -4.18
C LEU A 60 -13.86 5.57 -5.69
N ASP A 61 -14.44 6.54 -6.41
CA ASP A 61 -14.71 6.44 -7.85
C ASP A 61 -13.44 6.38 -8.71
N VAL A 62 -12.32 6.85 -8.16
CA VAL A 62 -11.04 6.89 -8.88
C VAL A 62 -9.98 5.99 -8.24
N ALA A 63 -10.38 5.15 -7.28
CA ALA A 63 -9.48 4.24 -6.61
C ALA A 63 -8.87 3.20 -7.57
N ILE A 64 -7.59 2.89 -7.37
CA ILE A 64 -6.97 1.71 -7.99
C ILE A 64 -7.42 0.49 -7.19
N LYS A 65 -8.43 -0.21 -7.71
CA LYS A 65 -9.09 -1.31 -6.97
C LYS A 65 -8.29 -2.61 -6.95
N TYR A 66 -7.23 -2.75 -7.75
CA TYR A 66 -6.42 -3.96 -7.82
C TYR A 66 -5.50 -4.13 -6.61
N THR A 67 -5.32 -5.35 -6.11
CA THR A 67 -4.20 -5.64 -5.19
C THR A 67 -2.86 -5.36 -5.89
N PRO A 68 -1.73 -5.22 -5.15
CA PRO A 68 -0.45 -4.93 -5.80
C PRO A 68 -0.07 -5.99 -6.84
N PHE A 69 -0.37 -7.26 -6.56
CA PHE A 69 -0.08 -8.37 -7.46
C PHE A 69 -0.97 -8.35 -8.71
N GLU A 70 -2.27 -8.14 -8.53
CA GLU A 70 -3.22 -8.02 -9.64
C GLU A 70 -2.88 -6.83 -10.53
N PHE A 71 -2.48 -5.71 -9.92
CA PHE A 71 -2.08 -4.50 -10.63
C PHE A 71 -0.87 -4.78 -11.52
N LEU A 72 0.16 -5.44 -10.98
CA LEU A 72 1.35 -5.81 -11.75
C LEU A 72 1.06 -6.83 -12.86
N ILE A 73 0.16 -7.80 -12.62
CA ILE A 73 -0.30 -8.74 -13.67
C ILE A 73 -1.03 -7.97 -14.76
N LYS A 74 -1.94 -7.07 -14.39
CA LYS A 74 -2.72 -6.26 -15.32
C LYS A 74 -1.82 -5.39 -16.17
N GLU A 75 -0.88 -4.68 -15.59
CA GLU A 75 0.07 -3.84 -16.34
C GLU A 75 0.96 -4.67 -17.27
N SER A 76 1.47 -5.81 -16.79
CA SER A 76 2.38 -6.64 -17.60
C SER A 76 1.68 -7.42 -18.72
N LYS A 77 0.45 -7.88 -18.51
CA LYS A 77 -0.22 -8.85 -19.41
C LYS A 77 -1.55 -8.36 -19.96
N ASN A 78 -2.03 -7.20 -19.51
CA ASN A 78 -3.35 -6.67 -19.82
C ASN A 78 -4.48 -7.68 -19.50
N ILE A 79 -4.34 -8.38 -18.36
CA ILE A 79 -5.32 -9.36 -17.87
C ILE A 79 -6.01 -8.76 -16.65
N ASP A 80 -7.35 -8.73 -16.66
CA ASP A 80 -8.12 -8.42 -15.45
C ASP A 80 -8.23 -9.67 -14.58
N VAL A 81 -7.69 -9.56 -13.37
CA VAL A 81 -7.78 -10.59 -12.35
C VAL A 81 -8.87 -10.15 -11.38
N ALA A 82 -10.05 -10.75 -11.52
CA ALA A 82 -11.15 -10.54 -10.60
C ALA A 82 -10.92 -11.34 -9.31
N ASN A 83 -11.06 -10.66 -8.17
CA ASN A 83 -10.93 -11.24 -6.85
C ASN A 83 -12.14 -10.85 -6.01
N ALA A 84 -12.86 -11.85 -5.49
CA ALA A 84 -14.08 -11.62 -4.71
C ALA A 84 -13.81 -10.75 -3.46
N TYR A 85 -12.66 -10.91 -2.82
CA TYR A 85 -12.28 -10.14 -1.62
C TYR A 85 -12.11 -8.64 -1.91
N ARG A 86 -11.61 -8.31 -3.10
CA ARG A 86 -11.53 -6.93 -3.59
C ARG A 86 -12.92 -6.31 -3.68
N GLU A 87 -13.88 -7.04 -4.26
CA GLU A 87 -15.25 -6.55 -4.44
C GLU A 87 -15.93 -6.29 -3.10
N ASP A 88 -15.81 -7.22 -2.14
CA ASP A 88 -16.37 -7.06 -0.79
C ASP A 88 -15.82 -5.83 -0.06
N LEU A 89 -14.51 -5.58 -0.15
CA LEU A 89 -13.88 -4.40 0.43
C LEU A 89 -14.48 -3.10 -0.13
N PHE A 90 -14.58 -2.99 -1.46
CA PHE A 90 -15.08 -1.76 -2.09
C PHE A 90 -16.59 -1.59 -1.90
N ASN A 91 -17.38 -2.67 -1.96
CA ASN A 91 -18.81 -2.65 -1.61
C ASN A 91 -19.04 -2.14 -0.19
N SER A 92 -18.15 -2.48 0.75
CA SER A 92 -18.20 -1.97 2.12
C SER A 92 -18.01 -0.45 2.18
N TYR A 93 -17.09 0.10 1.40
CA TYR A 93 -16.87 1.55 1.33
C TYR A 93 -18.00 2.28 0.59
N GLU A 94 -18.59 1.67 -0.44
CA GLU A 94 -19.77 2.22 -1.13
C GLU A 94 -20.96 2.34 -0.17
N SER A 95 -21.24 1.27 0.59
CA SER A 95 -22.27 1.26 1.62
C SER A 95 -22.04 2.31 2.72
N LEU A 96 -20.79 2.50 3.15
CA LEU A 96 -20.43 3.57 4.09
C LEU A 96 -20.61 4.97 3.49
N GLY A 97 -20.31 5.14 2.21
CA GLY A 97 -20.45 6.41 1.49
C GLY A 97 -21.90 6.87 1.39
N GLU A 98 -22.83 5.97 1.09
CA GLU A 98 -24.28 6.24 1.12
C GLU A 98 -24.75 6.77 2.48
N ASN A 99 -24.05 6.37 3.55
CA ASN A 99 -24.37 6.70 4.94
C ASN A 99 -23.36 7.68 5.56
N ILE A 100 -22.55 8.39 4.75
CA ILE A 100 -21.41 9.19 5.24
C ILE A 100 -21.82 10.27 6.24
N GLU A 101 -22.97 10.91 6.03
CA GLU A 101 -23.51 11.90 6.96
C GLU A 101 -23.88 11.26 8.31
N ILE A 102 -24.46 10.05 8.30
CA ILE A 102 -24.76 9.30 9.53
C ILE A 102 -23.45 8.89 10.22
N PHE A 103 -22.46 8.43 9.44
CA PHE A 103 -21.14 8.05 9.92
C PHE A 103 -20.39 9.21 10.60
N LYS A 104 -20.59 10.45 10.14
CA LYS A 104 -20.09 11.66 10.82
C LYS A 104 -20.64 11.84 12.24
N TYR A 105 -21.80 11.27 12.56
CA TYR A 105 -22.41 11.38 13.89
C TYR A 105 -22.30 10.12 14.75
N ILE A 106 -21.91 8.97 14.18
CA ILE A 106 -21.59 7.76 14.95
C ILE A 106 -20.34 8.04 15.81
N LYS A 107 -20.54 8.13 17.13
CA LYS A 107 -19.48 8.38 18.12
C LYS A 107 -18.73 7.12 18.53
N THR A 108 -19.30 5.94 18.30
CA THR A 108 -18.76 4.67 18.76
C THR A 108 -19.21 3.57 17.81
N ILE A 109 -18.35 3.17 16.88
CA ILE A 109 -18.47 1.85 16.24
C ILE A 109 -17.97 0.85 17.27
N ASP A 110 -18.73 -0.22 17.51
CA ASP A 110 -18.29 -1.31 18.38
C ASP A 110 -16.96 -1.88 17.84
N PRO A 111 -15.85 -1.76 18.60
CA PRO A 111 -14.55 -2.27 18.19
C PRO A 111 -14.55 -3.75 17.84
N ASP A 112 -15.41 -4.58 18.46
CA ASP A 112 -15.46 -6.01 18.20
C ASP A 112 -16.17 -6.34 16.89
N ILE A 113 -17.15 -5.52 16.48
CA ILE A 113 -17.76 -5.58 15.14
C ILE A 113 -16.71 -5.22 14.08
N LEU A 114 -15.99 -4.12 14.30
CA LEU A 114 -14.91 -3.70 13.40
C LEU A 114 -13.82 -4.78 13.29
N LYS A 115 -13.41 -5.34 14.43
CA LYS A 115 -12.39 -6.39 14.52
C LYS A 115 -12.80 -7.69 13.81
N LYS A 116 -14.09 -8.03 13.78
CA LYS A 116 -14.59 -9.20 13.05
C LYS A 116 -14.49 -9.01 11.52
N PHE A 117 -14.80 -7.82 11.00
CA PHE A 117 -14.60 -7.47 9.59
C PHE A 117 -13.12 -7.42 9.18
N ILE A 118 -12.24 -7.06 10.10
CA ILE A 118 -10.79 -6.89 9.88
C ILE A 118 -10.00 -8.20 9.79
N LEU A 119 -10.47 -9.27 10.44
CA LEU A 119 -9.63 -10.44 10.73
C LEU A 119 -9.65 -11.53 9.65
N GLU A 120 -10.59 -11.53 8.71
CA GLU A 120 -10.74 -12.63 7.75
C GLU A 120 -9.86 -12.46 6.49
N ASP A 121 -9.53 -11.23 6.07
CA ASP A 121 -8.76 -10.94 4.83
C ASP A 121 -7.22 -10.88 5.03
N ARG A 122 -6.76 -11.04 6.28
CA ARG A 122 -5.36 -10.77 6.66
C ARG A 122 -4.37 -11.89 6.35
N ASN A 123 -4.83 -13.11 6.07
CA ASN A 123 -3.99 -14.29 6.12
C ASN A 123 -3.00 -14.41 4.95
N THR A 124 -3.40 -14.02 3.74
CA THR A 124 -2.59 -14.17 2.53
C THR A 124 -1.39 -13.20 2.51
N PHE A 125 -1.61 -11.91 2.80
CA PHE A 125 -0.52 -10.93 2.92
C PHE A 125 0.44 -11.26 4.07
N ILE A 126 -0.08 -11.79 5.19
CA ILE A 126 0.74 -12.24 6.32
C ILE A 126 1.65 -13.40 5.92
N GLU A 127 1.14 -14.36 5.14
CA GLU A 127 1.92 -15.52 4.73
C GLU A 127 3.04 -15.16 3.75
N THR A 128 2.76 -14.25 2.81
CA THR A 128 3.79 -13.71 1.90
C THR A 128 4.87 -12.94 2.66
N ALA A 129 4.48 -12.05 3.58
CA ALA A 129 5.43 -11.31 4.42
C ALA A 129 6.28 -12.24 5.31
N LYS A 130 5.69 -13.32 5.85
CA LYS A 130 6.41 -14.35 6.61
C LYS A 130 7.42 -15.09 5.74
N THR A 131 7.00 -15.57 4.56
CA THR A 131 7.87 -16.26 3.61
C THR A 131 9.06 -15.40 3.21
N PHE A 132 8.80 -14.13 2.91
CA PHE A 132 9.84 -13.16 2.58
C PHE A 132 10.81 -12.92 3.74
N SER A 133 10.29 -12.77 4.97
CA SER A 133 11.13 -12.58 6.16
C SER A 133 12.04 -13.78 6.44
N ILE A 134 11.52 -15.02 6.30
CA ILE A 134 12.30 -16.25 6.44
C ILE A 134 13.44 -16.26 5.42
N PHE A 135 13.12 -15.93 4.17
CA PHE A 135 14.08 -15.89 3.08
C PHE A 135 15.18 -14.85 3.31
N LEU A 136 14.82 -13.61 3.65
CA LEU A 136 15.78 -12.55 3.93
C LEU A 136 16.75 -12.93 5.06
N ASN A 137 16.25 -13.61 6.10
CA ASN A 137 17.10 -14.13 7.17
C ASN A 137 18.11 -15.17 6.66
N GLY A 138 17.70 -16.05 5.74
CA GLY A 138 18.60 -16.99 5.07
C GLY A 138 19.72 -16.28 4.32
N LEU A 139 19.39 -15.27 3.52
CA LEU A 139 20.38 -14.50 2.76
C LEU A 139 21.32 -13.68 3.63
N LYS A 140 20.80 -13.10 4.72
CA LYS A 140 21.61 -12.40 5.70
C LYS A 140 22.68 -13.33 6.29
N ASN A 141 22.31 -14.57 6.59
CA ASN A 141 23.26 -15.58 7.08
C ASN A 141 24.33 -15.93 6.02
N GLU A 142 23.93 -15.95 4.75
CA GLU A 142 24.83 -16.26 3.62
C GLU A 142 25.58 -15.04 3.07
N LYS A 143 25.27 -13.82 3.52
CA LYS A 143 25.76 -12.53 3.00
C LYS A 143 25.64 -12.39 1.47
N LYS A 144 24.59 -12.96 0.87
CA LYS A 144 24.34 -12.89 -0.57
C LYS A 144 23.41 -11.73 -0.89
N THR A 145 23.85 -10.81 -1.77
CA THR A 145 22.98 -9.77 -2.33
C THR A 145 21.95 -10.40 -3.28
N ILE A 146 20.72 -9.89 -3.27
CA ILE A 146 19.66 -10.37 -4.15
C ILE A 146 19.72 -9.64 -5.50
N PRO A 147 19.79 -10.36 -6.62
CA PRO A 147 19.40 -9.80 -7.91
C PRO A 147 17.88 -9.65 -7.96
N VAL A 148 17.40 -8.55 -8.57
CA VAL A 148 15.99 -8.30 -8.93
C VAL A 148 15.23 -9.54 -9.41
N GLN A 149 15.90 -10.48 -10.10
CA GLN A 149 15.38 -11.78 -10.54
C GLN A 149 14.76 -12.64 -9.42
N PHE A 150 15.15 -12.49 -8.16
CA PHE A 150 14.52 -13.22 -7.05
C PHE A 150 13.18 -12.60 -6.62
N PHE A 151 12.97 -11.29 -6.83
CA PHE A 151 11.63 -10.72 -6.67
C PHE A 151 10.66 -11.32 -7.66
N TYR A 152 11.07 -11.54 -8.91
CA TYR A 152 10.28 -12.30 -9.89
C TYR A 152 9.95 -13.71 -9.37
N HIS A 153 10.84 -14.35 -8.61
CA HIS A 153 10.59 -15.68 -8.03
C HIS A 153 9.63 -15.66 -6.83
N MET A 154 9.76 -14.68 -5.93
CA MET A 154 8.77 -14.48 -4.84
C MET A 154 7.39 -14.14 -5.40
N PHE A 155 7.36 -13.36 -6.47
CA PHE A 155 6.16 -13.03 -7.21
C PHE A 155 5.55 -14.27 -7.88
N ASP A 156 6.37 -15.11 -8.50
CA ASP A 156 5.99 -16.42 -9.05
C ASP A 156 5.30 -17.29 -7.98
N ILE A 157 5.88 -17.40 -6.78
CA ILE A 157 5.31 -18.20 -5.69
C ILE A 157 3.94 -17.65 -5.24
N ALA A 158 3.82 -16.32 -5.06
CA ALA A 158 2.56 -15.69 -4.66
C ALA A 158 1.49 -15.86 -5.75
N CYS A 159 1.85 -15.64 -7.02
CA CYS A 159 0.92 -15.79 -8.14
C CYS A 159 0.50 -17.23 -8.42
N LYS A 160 1.38 -18.21 -8.20
CA LYS A 160 1.03 -19.64 -8.32
C LYS A 160 0.01 -20.09 -7.26
N LYS A 161 0.08 -19.52 -6.05
CA LYS A 161 -0.86 -19.84 -4.96
C LYS A 161 -2.24 -19.22 -5.18
N ASP A 162 -2.32 -17.95 -5.57
CA ASP A 162 -3.59 -17.22 -5.56
C ASP A 162 -4.20 -16.98 -6.96
N CYS A 163 -3.36 -16.96 -8.00
CA CYS A 163 -3.71 -16.30 -9.26
C CYS A 163 -3.80 -17.27 -10.44
N LYS A 164 -3.14 -18.44 -10.42
CA LYS A 164 -3.11 -19.39 -11.57
C LYS A 164 -2.65 -18.73 -12.91
N TYR A 165 -1.98 -17.58 -12.88
CA TYR A 165 -1.68 -16.79 -14.09
C TYR A 165 -0.27 -17.05 -14.66
N PRO A 166 -0.09 -16.86 -15.98
CA PRO A 166 1.14 -17.20 -16.68
C PRO A 166 2.28 -16.21 -16.39
N LEU A 167 3.44 -16.79 -16.12
CA LEU A 167 4.71 -16.11 -15.93
C LEU A 167 5.51 -16.10 -17.25
N PRO A 168 6.49 -15.19 -17.41
CA PRO A 168 6.96 -14.17 -16.46
C PRO A 168 6.15 -12.86 -16.52
N ILE A 169 6.06 -12.16 -15.40
CA ILE A 169 5.50 -10.80 -15.29
C ILE A 169 6.65 -9.82 -15.44
N GLU A 170 6.45 -8.79 -16.24
CA GLU A 170 7.44 -7.77 -16.56
C GLU A 170 7.25 -6.55 -15.65
N PHE A 171 8.34 -6.05 -15.05
CA PHE A 171 8.32 -4.93 -14.10
C PHE A 171 9.07 -3.70 -14.62
N TYR A 172 9.22 -3.57 -15.95
CA TYR A 172 10.14 -2.61 -16.55
C TYR A 172 9.89 -1.15 -16.13
N ASP A 173 8.64 -0.78 -15.85
CA ASP A 173 8.27 0.58 -15.48
C ASP A 173 8.15 0.83 -13.96
N LYS A 174 8.44 -0.19 -13.13
CA LYS A 174 8.37 -0.10 -11.66
C LYS A 174 9.69 0.29 -11.01
N GLU A 175 10.33 1.33 -11.55
CA GLU A 175 11.67 1.77 -11.14
C GLU A 175 11.73 2.10 -9.63
N LEU A 176 10.77 2.87 -9.11
CA LEU A 176 10.70 3.24 -7.71
C LEU A 176 10.70 2.03 -6.79
N PHE A 177 9.73 1.12 -7.01
CA PHE A 177 9.59 -0.10 -6.25
C PHE A 177 10.86 -0.94 -6.28
N ILE A 178 11.36 -1.27 -7.48
CA ILE A 178 12.51 -2.16 -7.65
C ILE A 178 13.76 -1.65 -6.95
N LYS A 179 14.09 -0.37 -7.12
CA LYS A 179 15.33 0.20 -6.60
C LYS A 179 15.27 0.45 -5.10
N VAL A 180 14.15 0.96 -4.58
CA VAL A 180 13.97 1.13 -3.12
C VAL A 180 14.02 -0.21 -2.41
N LEU A 181 13.39 -1.23 -2.98
CA LEU A 181 13.41 -2.59 -2.48
C LEU A 181 14.82 -3.20 -2.49
N SER A 182 15.60 -2.93 -3.53
CA SER A 182 17.02 -3.31 -3.58
C SER A 182 17.82 -2.67 -2.45
N GLU A 183 17.69 -1.36 -2.23
CA GLU A 183 18.37 -0.67 -1.12
C GLU A 183 17.93 -1.20 0.25
N TYR A 184 16.64 -1.41 0.45
CA TYR A 184 16.07 -1.96 1.69
C TYR A 184 16.61 -3.37 1.99
N THR A 185 16.61 -4.24 1.00
CA THR A 185 17.09 -5.63 1.17
C THR A 185 18.60 -5.68 1.39
N ASN A 186 19.38 -4.86 0.69
CA ASN A 186 20.82 -4.74 0.91
C ASN A 186 21.14 -4.31 2.34
N ASP A 187 20.46 -3.29 2.88
CA ASP A 187 20.64 -2.87 4.26
C ASP A 187 20.33 -3.99 5.26
N PHE A 188 19.28 -4.78 5.01
CA PHE A 188 18.94 -5.91 5.86
C PHE A 188 20.00 -7.01 5.83
N ILE A 189 20.48 -7.37 4.63
CA ILE A 189 21.49 -8.41 4.40
C ILE A 189 22.84 -8.02 5.00
N LEU A 190 23.24 -6.76 4.84
CA LEU A 190 24.50 -6.23 5.37
C LEU A 190 24.46 -5.97 6.88
N GLY A 191 23.27 -6.04 7.49
CA GLY A 191 23.07 -5.86 8.93
C GLY A 191 22.92 -4.40 9.38
N ASN A 192 22.85 -3.46 8.45
CA ASN A 192 22.49 -2.05 8.72
C ASN A 192 21.06 -1.94 9.25
N LYS A 193 20.16 -2.83 8.78
CA LYS A 193 18.82 -3.02 9.33
C LYS A 193 18.73 -4.35 10.08
N LYS A 194 18.25 -4.30 11.33
CA LYS A 194 18.22 -5.47 12.22
C LYS A 194 17.03 -6.40 11.95
N THR A 195 15.85 -5.84 11.72
CA THR A 195 14.58 -6.58 11.59
C THR A 195 13.71 -6.00 10.48
N VAL A 196 12.97 -6.88 9.79
CA VAL A 196 11.90 -6.52 8.86
C VAL A 196 10.59 -6.47 9.63
N LYS A 197 9.91 -5.32 9.65
CA LYS A 197 8.59 -5.20 10.26
C LYS A 197 7.53 -5.66 9.27
N LYS A 198 6.40 -6.16 9.77
CA LYS A 198 5.28 -6.55 8.90
C LYS A 198 4.81 -5.40 7.99
N ASN A 199 4.69 -4.20 8.54
CA ASN A 199 4.25 -3.02 7.78
C ASN A 199 5.27 -2.61 6.71
N ASP A 200 6.58 -2.87 6.92
CA ASP A 200 7.59 -2.52 5.92
C ASP A 200 7.28 -3.16 4.56
N TRP A 201 6.67 -4.35 4.56
CA TRP A 201 6.28 -5.04 3.34
C TRP A 201 5.09 -4.40 2.64
N ILE A 202 4.12 -3.87 3.40
CA ILE A 202 2.95 -3.20 2.84
C ILE A 202 3.38 -1.89 2.20
N ASP A 203 4.22 -1.11 2.89
CA ASP A 203 4.76 0.15 2.37
C ASP A 203 5.58 -0.05 1.09
N LEU A 204 6.40 -1.11 1.05
CA LEU A 204 7.13 -1.50 -0.17
C LEU A 204 6.18 -1.88 -1.31
N LEU A 205 5.16 -2.69 -1.04
CA LEU A 205 4.15 -3.06 -2.05
C LEU A 205 3.31 -1.85 -2.51
N ASN A 206 3.16 -0.82 -1.68
CA ASN A 206 2.49 0.41 -2.07
C ASN A 206 3.26 1.14 -3.19
N MET A 207 4.58 1.09 -3.17
CA MET A 207 5.41 1.65 -4.25
C MET A 207 5.25 0.90 -5.57
N ALA A 208 4.73 -0.34 -5.58
CA ALA A 208 4.51 -1.11 -6.79
C ALA A 208 3.40 -0.52 -7.69
N TYR A 209 2.54 0.35 -7.14
CA TYR A 209 1.56 1.08 -7.93
C TYR A 209 2.18 2.21 -8.76
N VAL A 210 3.38 2.67 -8.40
CA VAL A 210 4.00 3.86 -9.01
C VAL A 210 4.69 3.50 -10.31
N ASP A 211 4.16 4.02 -11.41
CA ASP A 211 4.78 3.91 -12.74
C ASP A 211 5.72 5.07 -13.04
N LYS A 212 6.54 4.89 -14.08
CA LYS A 212 7.35 5.98 -14.63
C LYS A 212 6.46 7.16 -15.05
N GLY A 213 6.71 8.32 -14.45
CA GLY A 213 5.94 9.55 -14.70
C GLY A 213 4.81 9.78 -13.70
N ASP A 214 4.56 8.85 -12.78
CA ASP A 214 3.74 9.06 -11.60
C ASP A 214 4.57 9.62 -10.44
N LEU A 215 3.86 10.10 -9.41
CA LEU A 215 4.46 10.57 -8.17
C LEU A 215 3.98 9.73 -6.98
N TYR A 216 4.76 9.75 -5.91
CA TYR A 216 4.53 9.05 -4.66
C TYR A 216 4.56 10.04 -3.50
N TRP A 217 3.50 10.05 -2.70
CA TRP A 217 3.37 10.92 -1.55
C TRP A 217 3.57 10.11 -0.27
N VAL A 218 4.69 10.36 0.42
CA VAL A 218 5.08 9.67 1.65
C VAL A 218 5.74 10.66 2.61
N LYS A 219 5.49 10.45 3.91
CA LYS A 219 6.03 11.27 5.01
C LYS A 219 7.02 10.52 5.88
N GLU A 220 7.01 9.19 5.83
CA GLU A 220 7.88 8.38 6.67
C GLU A 220 9.34 8.55 6.28
N THR A 221 10.15 8.98 7.26
CA THR A 221 11.59 9.23 7.08
C THR A 221 12.32 8.01 6.52
N GLN A 222 11.97 6.80 6.96
CA GLN A 222 12.58 5.56 6.46
C GLN A 222 12.48 5.44 4.94
N TRP A 223 11.28 5.66 4.38
CA TRP A 223 11.07 5.52 2.93
C TRP A 223 11.70 6.67 2.16
N LEU A 224 11.63 7.89 2.69
CA LEU A 224 12.32 9.05 2.10
C LEU A 224 13.84 8.82 1.99
N GLU A 225 14.47 8.24 3.02
CA GLU A 225 15.90 7.89 3.01
C GLU A 225 16.25 6.83 1.97
N TYR A 226 15.44 5.78 1.83
CA TYR A 226 15.67 4.75 0.81
C TYR A 226 15.47 5.31 -0.62
N ILE A 227 14.45 6.15 -0.81
CA ILE A 227 14.18 6.81 -2.10
C ILE A 227 15.33 7.76 -2.48
N ASP A 228 15.87 8.50 -1.50
CA ASP A 228 17.02 9.38 -1.72
C ASP A 228 18.27 8.60 -2.10
N ARG A 229 18.61 7.54 -1.34
CA ARG A 229 19.78 6.69 -1.64
C ARG A 229 19.71 6.04 -3.01
N ALA A 230 18.50 5.67 -3.46
CA ALA A 230 18.27 5.15 -4.80
C ALA A 230 18.35 6.21 -5.91
N ASN A 231 18.53 7.50 -5.57
CA ASN A 231 18.49 8.68 -6.44
C ASN A 231 17.12 8.89 -7.13
N LEU A 232 16.03 8.67 -6.39
CA LEU A 232 14.66 8.64 -6.92
C LEU A 232 13.75 9.75 -6.36
N LYS A 233 14.33 10.81 -5.79
CA LYS A 233 13.56 11.96 -5.27
C LYS A 233 12.60 12.60 -6.29
N HIS A 234 12.85 12.43 -7.59
CA HIS A 234 11.95 12.92 -8.65
C HIS A 234 10.58 12.24 -8.67
N TYR A 235 10.43 11.08 -8.00
CA TYR A 235 9.14 10.46 -7.77
C TYR A 235 8.37 11.08 -6.60
N LEU A 236 8.97 11.94 -5.78
CA LEU A 236 8.29 12.45 -4.57
C LEU A 236 7.33 13.58 -4.91
N PHE A 237 6.10 13.48 -4.40
CA PHE A 237 5.13 14.57 -4.41
C PHE A 237 5.27 15.43 -3.14
N ASP A 238 5.43 16.74 -3.33
CA ASP A 238 5.36 17.73 -2.24
C ASP A 238 3.91 18.15 -2.01
N GLY A 239 3.27 17.50 -1.04
CA GLY A 239 1.87 17.70 -0.71
C GLY A 239 1.61 18.36 0.64
N ASP A 240 2.62 18.85 1.36
CA ASP A 240 2.49 19.22 2.77
C ASP A 240 1.42 20.28 3.04
N LYS A 241 1.22 21.21 2.09
CA LYS A 241 0.17 22.24 2.17
C LYS A 241 -1.26 21.67 2.25
N TYR A 242 -1.46 20.42 1.83
CA TYR A 242 -2.74 19.71 1.84
C TYR A 242 -3.03 18.94 3.13
N LEU A 243 -2.06 18.84 4.03
CA LEU A 243 -2.18 18.10 5.28
C LEU A 243 -2.43 19.02 6.46
N ILE A 244 -3.10 18.50 7.49
CA ILE A 244 -3.30 19.19 8.77
C ILE A 244 -1.93 19.58 9.33
N GLU A 245 -1.81 20.80 9.86
CA GLU A 245 -0.54 21.30 10.40
C GLU A 245 -0.02 20.40 11.53
N GLY A 246 1.29 20.15 11.52
CA GLY A 246 1.95 19.28 12.51
C GLY A 246 1.88 17.78 12.21
N TYR A 247 1.41 17.39 11.02
CA TYR A 247 1.43 16.01 10.51
C TYR A 247 2.61 15.73 9.57
#